data_AF-A0A1W1CZ59-F1
#
_entry.id   AF-A0A1W1CZ59-F1
#
_cell.length_a   1.000
_cell.length_b   1.000
_cell.length_c   1.000
_cell.angle_alpha   90.00
_cell.angle_beta   90.00
_cell.angle_gamma   90.00
#
_symmetry.space_group_name_H-M   'P 1'
#
loop_
_entity.id
_entity.type
_entity.pdbx_description
1 polymer ?
#
loop_
_entity_poly.entity_id
_entity_poly.type
_entity_poly.pdbx_seq_one_letter_code
_entity_poly.pdbx_strand_id
1 'polypeptide(L)' 'MPFGDILYIIAMFLFAYITFGIIKNYYKSKFDEEGHRMDMYDKEDKT' A
#
# COMPACT_ATOMS: atom_id res chain seq x y z
N MET A 1 12.62 29.48 -4.39
CA MET A 1 13.17 28.21 -3.88
C MET A 1 14.31 27.80 -4.79
N PRO A 2 15.53 27.55 -4.26
CA PRO A 2 16.62 26.99 -5.05
C PRO A 2 16.20 25.68 -5.73
N PHE A 3 16.84 25.36 -6.87
CA PHE A 3 16.55 24.15 -7.66
C PHE A 3 16.59 22.86 -6.83
N GLY A 4 17.48 22.80 -5.84
CA GLY A 4 17.58 21.69 -4.89
C GLY A 4 16.30 21.48 -4.05
N ASP A 5 15.65 22.55 -3.61
CA ASP A 5 14.43 22.45 -2.80
C ASP A 5 13.27 21.87 -3.62
N ILE A 6 13.15 22.27 -4.89
CA ILE A 6 12.14 21.75 -5.80
C ILE A 6 12.35 20.25 -6.04
N LEU A 7 13.59 19.83 -6.31
CA LEU A 7 13.93 18.41 -6.46
C LEU A 7 13.66 17.61 -5.17
N TYR A 8 13.97 18.18 -4.01
CA TYR A 8 13.72 17.54 -2.72
C TYR A 8 12.22 17.33 -2.47
N ILE A 9 11.40 18.34 -2.75
CA ILE A 9 9.95 18.24 -2.64
C ILE A 9 9.40 17.15 -3.56
N ILE A 10 9.85 17.11 -4.82
CA ILE A 10 9.44 16.07 -5.78
C ILE A 10 9.86 14.68 -5.28
N ALA A 11 11.08 14.52 -4.78
CA ALA A 11 11.57 13.27 -4.23
C ALA A 11 10.73 12.81 -3.03
N MET A 12 10.29 13.72 -2.17
CA MET A 12 9.39 13.42 -1.05
C MET A 12 8.03 12.92 -1.52
N PHE A 13 7.43 13.55 -2.52
CA PHE A 13 6.16 13.08 -3.09
C PHE A 13 6.29 11.70 -3.75
N LEU A 14 7.37 11.46 -4.48
CA LEU A 14 7.66 10.16 -5.08
C LEU A 14 7.86 9.08 -4.02
N PHE A 15 8.62 9.38 -2.96
CA PHE A 15 8.82 8.47 -1.84
C PHE A 15 7.47 8.09 -1.21
N ALA A 16 6.65 9.08 -0.84
CA ALA A 16 5.33 8.83 -0.28
C ALA A 16 4.47 7.99 -1.22
N TYR A 17 4.41 8.33 -2.51
CA TYR A 17 3.62 7.61 -3.51
C TYR A 17 4.04 6.13 -3.63
N ILE A 18 5.34 5.85 -3.70
CA ILE A 18 5.86 4.48 -3.79
C ILE A 18 5.56 3.71 -2.50
N THR A 19 5.78 4.31 -1.33
CA THR A 19 5.48 3.69 -0.03
C THR A 19 4.00 3.33 0.10
N PHE A 20 3.10 4.25 -0.26
CA PHE A 20 1.65 3.99 -0.29
C PHE A 20 1.29 2.88 -1.27
N GLY A 21 1.92 2.86 -2.46
CA GLY A 21 1.72 1.80 -3.45
C GLY A 21 2.11 0.42 -2.91
N ILE A 22 3.26 0.30 -2.26
CA ILE A 22 3.75 -0.95 -1.65
C ILE A 22 2.79 -1.41 -0.56
N ILE A 23 2.42 -0.52 0.36
CA ILE A 23 1.49 -0.82 1.46
C ILE A 23 0.15 -1.29 0.88
N LYS A 24 -0.43 -0.54 -0.05
CA LYS A 24 -1.71 -0.90 -0.68
C LYS A 24 -1.64 -2.25 -1.39
N ASN A 25 -0.55 -2.54 -2.09
CA ASN A 25 -0.37 -3.82 -2.77
C ASN A 25 -0.26 -4.98 -1.76
N TYR A 26 0.46 -4.77 -0.67
CA TYR A 26 0.56 -5.75 0.42
C TYR A 26 -0.79 -6.01 1.09
N TYR A 27 -1.57 -4.96 1.33
CA TYR A 27 -2.93 -5.08 1.84
C TYR A 27 -3.82 -5.84 0.84
N LYS A 28 -3.83 -5.48 -0.44
CA LYS A 28 -4.64 -6.18 -1.46
C LYS A 28 -4.26 -7.65 -1.64
N SER A 29 -2.99 -8.01 -1.40
CA SER A 29 -2.56 -9.41 -1.43
C SER A 29 -3.08 -10.24 -0.26
N LYS A 30 -3.50 -9.61 0.84
CA LYS A 30 -3.90 -10.29 2.09
C LYS A 30 -5.35 -10.05 2.48
N PHE A 31 -5.93 -8.97 1.99
CA PHE A 31 -7.26 -8.50 2.35
C PHE A 31 -8.07 -8.33 1.07
N ASP A 32 -9.30 -8.82 1.09
CA ASP A 32 -10.27 -8.66 0.02
C ASP A 32 -10.81 -7.22 -0.03
N GLU A 33 -11.60 -6.89 -1.06
CA GLU A 33 -12.16 -5.54 -1.27
C GLU A 33 -13.08 -5.08 -0.13
N GLU A 34 -13.66 -6.01 0.62
CA GLU A 34 -14.47 -5.75 1.83
C GLU A 34 -13.62 -5.64 3.11
N GLY A 35 -12.29 -5.74 3.01
CA GLY A 35 -11.36 -5.63 4.14
C GLY A 35 -11.23 -6.90 4.97
N HIS A 36 -11.79 -8.02 4.49
CA HIS A 36 -11.64 -9.33 5.13
C HIS A 36 -10.30 -9.97 4.78
N ARG A 37 -9.69 -10.66 5.74
CA ARG A 37 -8.47 -11.42 5.51
C ARG A 37 -8.76 -12.67 4.69
N MET A 38 -8.14 -12.77 3.51
CA MET A 38 -8.33 -13.90 2.59
C MET A 38 -7.99 -15.25 3.23
N ASP A 39 -7.06 -15.28 4.20
CA ASP A 39 -6.62 -16.51 4.87
C ASP A 39 -7.57 -17.00 5.99
N MET A 40 -8.63 -16.26 6.32
CA MET A 40 -9.68 -16.73 7.24
C MET A 40 -10.83 -17.45 6.53
N TYR A 41 -11.09 -17.17 5.25
CA TYR A 41 -12.16 -17.84 4.49
C TYR A 41 -11.92 -19.35 4.33
N ASP A 42 -10.67 -19.76 4.09
CA ASP A 42 -10.28 -21.19 3.99
C ASP A 42 -10.51 -22.01 5.29
N LYS A 43 -10.70 -21.33 6.43
CA LYS A 43 -10.96 -21.97 7.73
C LYS A 43 -12.45 -22.11 8.04
N GLU A 44 -13.30 -21.24 7.53
CA GLU A 44 -14.74 -21.32 7.74
C GLU A 44 -15.42 -22.34 6.82
N ASP A 45 -14.93 -22.50 5.58
CA ASP A 45 -15.51 -23.41 4.58
C ASP A 45 -15.20 -24.91 4.82
N LYS A 46 -14.45 -25.23 5.89
CA LYS A 46 -14.05 -26.60 6.28
C LYS A 46 -14.71 -27.12 7.56
N THR A 47 -15.71 -26.42 8.09
CA THR A 47 -16.51 -26.82 9.27
C THR A 47 -17.98 -26.95 8.91
#